data_AF-A0A107KVT8-F1
#
_entry.id   AF-A0A107KVT8-F1
#
_cell.length_a   1.000
_cell.length_b   1.000
_cell.length_c   1.000
_cell.angle_alpha   90.00
_cell.angle_beta   90.00
_cell.angle_gamma   90.00
#
_symmetry.space_group_name_H-M   'P 1'
#
loop_
_entity.id
_entity.type
_entity.pdbx_description
1 polymer ?
#
loop_
_entity_poly.entity_id
_entity_poly.type
_entity_poly.pdbx_seq_one_letter_code
_entity_poly.pdbx_strand_id
1 'polypeptide(L)'
;MENVSWDKIEAFVRSEVGLGPSKPLAADTRLWEDLGQTGDEANDFIGHFFERFAVDTGDFDFHRYFLMEGEGLLYSLFRRWVLRKPHDLKREPITLGMLHRAAVEGKWDAALLAALP
;
A
#
# COMPACT_ATOMS: atom_id res chain seq x y z
N MET A 1 -17.06 10.67 14.63
CA MET A 1 -16.33 10.09 13.49
C MET A 1 -16.72 8.63 13.45
N GLU A 2 -17.30 8.15 12.35
CA GLU A 2 -17.59 6.73 12.20
C GLU A 2 -16.24 6.02 12.10
N ASN A 3 -15.87 5.23 13.12
CA ASN A 3 -14.63 4.46 13.07
C ASN A 3 -14.70 3.50 11.87
N VAL A 4 -13.77 3.64 10.93
CA VAL A 4 -13.65 2.73 9.79
C VAL A 4 -13.36 1.33 10.34
N SER A 5 -14.18 0.35 9.98
CA SER A 5 -13.97 -1.04 10.40
C SER A 5 -12.96 -1.73 9.48
N TRP A 6 -12.28 -2.74 10.02
CA TRP A 6 -11.37 -3.61 9.27
C TRP A 6 -12.03 -4.22 8.02
N ASP A 7 -13.29 -4.65 8.12
CA ASP A 7 -14.03 -5.21 6.98
C ASP A 7 -14.16 -4.23 5.80
N LYS A 8 -14.26 -2.92 6.06
CA LYS A 8 -14.31 -1.90 5.00
C LYS A 8 -12.97 -1.78 4.29
N ILE A 9 -11.85 -1.87 5.04
CA ILE A 9 -10.50 -1.88 4.46
C ILE A 9 -10.28 -3.13 3.64
N GLU A 10 -10.63 -4.30 4.16
CA GLU A 10 -10.55 -5.54 3.40
C GLU A 10 -11.37 -5.50 2.11
N ALA A 11 -12.63 -5.06 2.19
CA ALA A 11 -13.49 -4.97 1.01
C ALA A 11 -12.91 -4.01 -0.05
N PHE A 12 -12.36 -2.87 0.38
CA PHE A 12 -11.69 -1.93 -0.51
C PHE A 12 -10.46 -2.56 -1.17
N VAL A 13 -9.53 -3.11 -0.37
CA VAL A 13 -8.30 -3.73 -0.89
C VAL A 13 -8.62 -4.86 -1.86
N ARG A 14 -9.61 -5.71 -1.55
CA ARG A 14 -10.02 -6.80 -2.43
C ARG A 14 -10.57 -6.29 -3.76
N SER A 15 -11.37 -5.22 -3.72
CA SER A 15 -11.93 -4.58 -4.91
C SER A 15 -10.84 -4.00 -5.80
N GLU A 16 -9.96 -3.17 -5.25
CA GLU A 16 -8.91 -2.48 -6.03
C GLU A 16 -7.85 -3.43 -6.59
N VAL A 17 -7.45 -4.43 -5.80
CA VAL A 17 -6.40 -5.40 -6.21
C VAL A 17 -7.00 -6.57 -7.02
N GLY A 18 -8.33 -6.73 -7.06
CA GLY A 18 -8.99 -7.86 -7.73
C GLY A 18 -8.79 -9.20 -7.02
N LEU A 19 -8.76 -9.21 -5.68
CA LEU A 19 -8.55 -10.43 -4.89
C LEU A 19 -9.85 -11.21 -4.70
N GLY A 20 -9.75 -12.53 -4.88
CA GLY A 20 -10.84 -13.44 -4.52
C GLY A 20 -11.08 -13.52 -3.00
N PRO A 21 -12.27 -13.99 -2.57
CA PRO A 21 -12.65 -14.03 -1.15
C PRO A 21 -11.82 -15.02 -0.31
N SER A 22 -11.13 -15.96 -0.95
CA SER A 22 -10.32 -16.99 -0.28
C SER A 22 -8.93 -16.53 0.13
N LYS A 23 -8.43 -15.39 -0.38
CA LYS A 23 -7.10 -14.91 0.01
C LYS A 23 -7.19 -14.23 1.39
N PRO A 24 -6.50 -14.74 2.43
CA PRO A 24 -6.49 -14.08 3.73
C PRO A 24 -5.74 -12.75 3.62
N LEU A 25 -6.29 -11.73 4.27
CA LEU A 25 -5.65 -10.42 4.44
C LEU A 25 -5.41 -10.23 5.94
N ALA A 26 -4.25 -9.70 6.29
CA ALA A 26 -3.85 -9.42 7.66
C ALA A 26 -3.26 -8.02 7.77
N ALA A 27 -3.15 -7.49 8.99
CA ALA A 27 -2.65 -6.13 9.22
C ALA A 27 -1.20 -5.95 8.73
N ASP A 28 -0.40 -7.01 8.74
CA ASP A 28 0.99 -7.05 8.26
C ASP A 28 1.10 -7.27 6.74
N THR A 29 -0.01 -7.51 6.03
CA THR A 29 0.00 -7.69 4.57
C THR A 29 0.46 -6.41 3.90
N ARG A 30 1.46 -6.52 3.01
CA ARG A 30 2.13 -5.39 2.35
C ARG A 30 1.60 -5.18 0.94
N LEU A 31 1.30 -3.92 0.59
CA LEU A 31 0.77 -3.54 -0.73
C LEU A 31 1.69 -3.99 -1.87
N TRP A 32 2.99 -3.73 -1.75
CA TRP A 32 3.94 -4.10 -2.80
C TRP A 32 4.30 -5.58 -2.75
N GLU A 33 4.79 -6.08 -1.62
CA GLU A 33 5.43 -7.40 -1.59
C GLU A 33 4.43 -8.56 -1.64
N ASP A 34 3.24 -8.40 -1.04
CA ASP A 34 2.26 -9.48 -0.92
C ASP A 34 1.08 -9.32 -1.89
N LEU A 35 0.76 -8.07 -2.28
CA LEU A 35 -0.33 -7.73 -3.21
C LEU A 35 0.14 -7.28 -4.59
N GLY A 36 1.45 -7.01 -4.77
CA GLY A 36 2.03 -6.70 -6.07
C GLY A 36 1.70 -5.31 -6.62
N GLN A 37 1.13 -4.41 -5.81
CA GLN A 37 0.82 -3.04 -6.24
C GLN A 37 2.10 -2.24 -6.41
N THR A 38 2.31 -1.67 -7.60
CA THR A 38 3.51 -0.88 -7.94
C THR A 38 3.18 0.27 -8.87
N GLY A 39 4.10 1.23 -9.01
CA GLY A 39 4.01 2.22 -10.08
C GLY A 39 2.69 2.97 -10.10
N ASP A 40 2.14 3.11 -11.31
CA ASP A 40 0.87 3.81 -11.53
C ASP A 40 -0.30 3.10 -10.81
N GLU A 41 -0.30 1.77 -10.71
CA GLU A 41 -1.35 1.02 -10.01
C GLU A 41 -1.36 1.35 -8.51
N ALA A 42 -0.18 1.43 -7.88
CA ALA A 42 -0.07 1.84 -6.49
C ALA A 42 -0.45 3.31 -6.27
N ASN A 43 -0.15 4.18 -7.24
CA ASN A 43 -0.52 5.58 -7.18
C ASN A 43 -2.04 5.75 -7.24
N ASP A 44 -2.71 5.08 -8.17
CA ASP A 44 -4.16 5.09 -8.32
C ASP A 44 -4.83 4.48 -7.08
N PHE A 45 -4.32 3.34 -6.58
CA PHE A 45 -4.79 2.71 -5.35
C PHE A 45 -4.79 3.67 -4.16
N ILE A 46 -3.68 4.38 -3.93
CA ILE A 46 -3.56 5.32 -2.81
C ILE A 46 -4.48 6.53 -3.01
N GLY A 47 -4.60 7.03 -4.25
CA GLY A 47 -5.54 8.10 -4.59
C GLY A 47 -6.98 7.73 -4.26
N HIS A 48 -7.43 6.56 -4.73
CA HIS A 48 -8.76 6.03 -4.41
C HIS A 48 -8.95 5.79 -2.92
N PHE A 49 -7.92 5.33 -2.21
CA PHE A 49 -7.96 5.16 -0.76
C PHE A 49 -8.23 6.48 -0.03
N PHE A 50 -7.49 7.54 -0.36
CA PHE A 50 -7.67 8.85 0.25
C PHE A 50 -9.05 9.43 -0.02
N GLU A 51 -9.54 9.33 -1.25
CA GLU A 51 -10.88 9.78 -1.62
C GLU A 51 -11.96 8.97 -0.89
N ARG A 52 -11.85 7.64 -0.92
CA ARG A 52 -12.87 6.71 -0.40
C ARG A 52 -13.08 6.84 1.10
N PHE A 53 -12.00 7.03 1.85
CA PHE A 53 -12.02 7.11 3.31
C PHE A 53 -11.90 8.54 3.85
N ALA A 54 -11.92 9.54 2.96
CA ALA A 54 -11.74 10.96 3.30
C ALA A 54 -10.51 11.20 4.18
N VAL A 55 -9.39 10.56 3.82
CA VAL A 55 -8.12 10.66 4.55
C VAL A 55 -7.35 11.86 4.02
N ASP A 56 -6.98 12.77 4.91
CA ASP A 56 -6.04 13.84 4.61
C ASP A 56 -4.67 13.25 4.24
N THR A 57 -4.12 13.65 3.10
CA THR A 57 -2.84 13.15 2.59
C THR A 57 -1.68 13.51 3.52
N GLY A 58 -1.82 14.53 4.38
CA GLY A 58 -0.86 14.84 5.42
C GLY A 58 0.58 14.96 4.91
N ASP A 59 1.47 14.10 5.42
CA ASP A 59 2.88 14.00 5.04
C ASP A 59 3.18 12.82 4.10
N PHE A 60 2.16 12.29 3.41
CA PHE A 60 2.33 11.20 2.46
C PHE A 60 3.27 11.59 1.31
N ASP A 61 4.35 10.82 1.15
CA ASP A 61 5.26 10.90 0.00
C ASP A 61 5.29 9.55 -0.72
N PHE A 62 4.78 9.52 -1.95
CA PHE A 62 4.77 8.32 -2.78
C PHE A 62 6.16 7.72 -2.96
N HIS A 63 7.21 8.55 -3.09
CA HIS A 63 8.58 8.09 -3.32
C HIS A 63 9.18 7.40 -2.10
N ARG A 64 8.67 7.68 -0.89
CA ARG A 64 9.05 6.95 0.34
C ARG A 64 8.64 5.48 0.27
N TYR A 65 7.50 5.20 -0.37
CA TYR A 65 6.85 3.89 -0.34
C TYR A 65 6.98 3.10 -1.66
N PHE A 66 6.90 3.78 -2.82
CA PHE A 66 6.79 3.15 -4.14
C PHE A 66 7.74 3.74 -5.18
N LEU A 67 8.28 2.87 -6.04
CA LEU A 67 9.04 3.30 -7.22
C LEU A 67 8.10 3.98 -8.22
N MET A 68 8.52 5.13 -8.76
CA MET A 68 7.88 5.71 -9.94
C MET A 68 8.22 4.87 -11.18
N GLU A 69 7.22 4.58 -12.02
CA GLU A 69 7.39 3.98 -13.35
C GLU A 69 8.30 4.91 -14.18
N GLY A 70 9.56 4.53 -14.37
CA GLY A 70 10.57 5.32 -15.06
C GLY A 70 12.01 5.14 -14.55
N GLU A 71 12.19 4.88 -13.25
CA GLU A 71 13.54 4.79 -12.65
C GLU A 71 14.02 3.34 -12.38
N GLY A 72 13.16 2.33 -12.50
CA GLY A 72 13.62 0.95 -12.27
C GLY A 72 12.60 -0.18 -12.22
N LEU A 73 11.30 0.06 -12.44
CA LEU A 73 10.28 -0.99 -12.32
C LEU A 73 10.39 -2.08 -13.38
N LEU A 74 10.45 -1.71 -14.67
CA LEU A 74 10.69 -2.67 -15.75
C LEU A 74 12.02 -3.42 -15.56
N TYR A 75 13.08 -2.71 -15.13
CA TYR A 75 14.40 -3.29 -14.92
C TYR A 75 14.46 -4.25 -13.73
N SER A 76 13.76 -3.94 -12.64
CA SER A 76 13.73 -4.74 -11.41
C SER A 76 12.81 -5.96 -11.54
N LEU A 77 11.67 -5.84 -12.23
CA LEU A 77 10.83 -6.99 -12.59
C LEU A 77 11.58 -7.93 -13.53
N PHE A 78 12.27 -7.40 -14.54
CA PHE A 78 13.13 -8.20 -15.42
C PHE A 78 14.24 -8.89 -14.62
N ARG A 79 14.92 -8.22 -13.66
CA ARG A 79 15.93 -8.86 -12.80
C ARG A 79 15.34 -9.88 -11.81
N ARG A 80 14.15 -9.67 -11.26
CA ARG A 80 13.53 -10.62 -10.34
C ARG A 80 13.09 -11.89 -11.06
N TRP A 81 12.51 -11.75 -12.25
CA TRP A 81 12.07 -12.88 -13.07
C TRP A 81 13.23 -13.58 -13.80
N VAL A 82 14.22 -12.84 -14.31
CA VAL A 82 15.35 -13.39 -15.09
C VAL A 82 16.59 -13.67 -14.24
N LEU A 83 16.95 -12.77 -13.31
CA LEU A 83 18.17 -12.89 -12.50
C LEU A 83 17.94 -13.47 -11.10
N ARG A 84 16.69 -13.69 -10.65
CA ARG A 84 16.31 -14.19 -9.30
C ARG A 84 17.05 -13.49 -8.15
N LYS A 85 17.49 -12.26 -8.36
CA LYS A 85 18.13 -11.45 -7.32
C LYS A 85 17.08 -10.51 -6.73
N PRO A 86 16.82 -10.57 -5.41
CA PRO A 86 15.98 -9.58 -4.76
C PRO A 86 16.64 -8.21 -4.92
N HIS A 87 15.83 -7.21 -5.22
CA HIS A 87 16.28 -5.83 -5.20
C HIS A 87 16.12 -5.33 -3.77
N ASP A 88 17.23 -4.97 -3.13
CA ASP A 88 17.30 -4.44 -1.77
C ASP A 88 16.91 -2.95 -1.80
N LEU A 89 15.65 -2.66 -2.14
CA LEU A 89 15.10 -1.32 -1.99
C LEU A 89 14.62 -1.20 -0.55
N LYS A 90 15.44 -0.55 0.27
CA LYS A 90 15.12 -0.14 1.64
C LYS A 90 14.00 0.91 1.65
N ARG A 91 12.81 0.55 1.18
CA ARG A 91 11.60 1.38 1.29
C ARG A 91 10.74 0.82 2.40
N GLU A 92 10.07 1.71 3.11
CA GLU A 92 9.12 1.30 4.12
C GLU A 92 7.90 0.68 3.41
N PRO A 93 7.53 -0.56 3.73
CA PRO A 93 6.36 -1.17 3.11
C PRO A 93 5.09 -0.53 3.68
N ILE A 94 4.13 -0.18 2.82
CA ILE A 94 2.78 0.14 3.29
C ILE A 94 2.05 -1.15 3.59
N THR A 95 1.59 -1.30 4.84
CA THR A 95 0.79 -2.43 5.28
C THR A 95 -0.70 -2.08 5.35
N LEU A 96 -1.57 -3.09 5.34
CA LEU A 96 -3.01 -2.91 5.52
C LEU A 96 -3.35 -2.32 6.90
N GLY A 97 -2.54 -2.62 7.93
CA GLY A 97 -2.65 -2.00 9.25
C GLY A 97 -2.43 -0.49 9.21
N MET A 98 -1.47 -0.01 8.41
CA MET A 98 -1.25 1.42 8.20
C MET A 98 -2.45 2.07 7.51
N LEU A 99 -3.01 1.44 6.46
CA LEU A 99 -4.22 1.92 5.79
C LEU A 99 -5.41 2.02 6.75
N HIS A 100 -5.63 0.98 7.55
CA HIS A 100 -6.71 0.98 8.54
C HIS A 100 -6.52 2.08 9.57
N ARG A 101 -5.30 2.27 10.09
CA ARG A 101 -4.99 3.33 11.06
C ARG A 101 -5.21 4.71 10.45
N ALA A 102 -4.72 4.97 9.25
CA ALA A 102 -4.90 6.24 8.55
C ALA A 102 -6.39 6.54 8.29
N ALA A 103 -7.17 5.52 7.93
CA ALA A 103 -8.61 5.66 7.71
C ALA A 103 -9.39 5.95 9.02
N VAL A 104 -8.99 5.35 10.14
CA VAL A 104 -9.60 5.62 11.46
C VAL A 104 -9.27 7.04 11.94
N GLU A 105 -8.03 7.47 11.77
CA GLU A 105 -7.58 8.81 12.18
C GLU A 105 -8.00 9.91 11.19
N GLY A 106 -8.38 9.54 9.97
CA GLY A 106 -8.76 10.46 8.89
C GLY A 106 -7.58 11.26 8.33
N LYS A 107 -6.34 10.85 8.62
CA LYS A 107 -5.11 11.51 8.19
C LYS A 107 -3.97 10.52 8.03
N TRP A 108 -3.15 10.73 7.01
CA TRP A 108 -1.84 10.08 6.89
C TRP A 108 -0.80 10.80 7.74
N ASP A 109 -0.18 10.06 8.66
CA ASP A 109 0.97 10.49 9.46
C ASP A 109 2.05 9.42 9.36
N ALA A 110 3.02 9.63 8.48
CA ALA A 110 4.00 8.63 8.12
C ALA A 110 4.89 8.23 9.31
N ALA A 111 5.15 9.14 10.26
CA ALA A 111 5.93 8.84 11.46
C ALA A 111 5.16 7.95 12.44
N LEU A 112 3.88 8.25 12.69
CA LEU A 112 3.03 7.42 13.54
C LEU A 112 2.77 6.04 12.92
N LEU A 113 2.55 6.00 11.61
CA LEU A 113 2.27 4.75 10.89
C LEU A 113 3.51 3.85 10.82
N ALA A 114 4.71 4.41 10.63
CA ALA A 114 5.95 3.65 10.65
C ALA A 114 6.32 3.10 12.04
N ALA A 115 5.76 3.68 13.11
CA ALA A 115 5.95 3.21 14.48
C ALA A 115 4.97 2.07 14.87
N LEU A 116 4.05 1.68 13.98
CA LEU A 116 3.19 0.53 14.21
C LEU A 116 4.01 -0.78 14.19
N PRO A 117 3.78 -1.70 15.14
CA PRO A 117 4.52 -2.95 15.27
C PRO A 117 4.25 -3.95 14.15
#